data_AF-A0A2D1KKI4-F1
#
_entry.id   AF-A0A2D1KKI4-F1
#
_cell.length_a   1.000
_cell.length_b   1.000
_cell.length_c   1.000
_cell.angle_alpha   90.00
_cell.angle_beta   90.00
_cell.angle_gamma   90.00
#
_symmetry.space_group_name_H-M   'P 1'
#
loop_
_entity.id
_entity.type
_entity.pdbx_description
1 polymer ?
#
loop_
_entity_poly.entity_id
_entity_poly.type
_entity_poly.pdbx_seq_one_letter_code
_entity_poly.pdbx_strand_id
1 'polypeptide(L)'
;MADEKKFPSNQRILDLVLRMLNGEIITFATWKAYYHGNDHAKRTFQRDMQDITHALKKTNSKQRLVRKHDELRSEDERTEYSIVCAAVEDTDVDQHPQNIG
;
A
#
# COMPACT_ATOMS: atom_id res chain seq x y z
N MET A 1 -28.06 20.49 -1.38
CA MET A 1 -27.32 19.27 -1.01
C MET A 1 -26.02 19.30 -1.79
N ALA A 2 -24.87 19.29 -1.13
CA ALA A 2 -23.59 19.36 -1.82
C ALA A 2 -23.36 18.05 -2.57
N ASP A 3 -23.07 18.13 -3.87
CA ASP A 3 -22.68 16.98 -4.68
C ASP A 3 -21.52 16.25 -4.00
N GLU A 4 -21.77 15.01 -3.58
CA GLU A 4 -20.76 14.16 -2.98
C GLU A 4 -19.67 13.94 -4.02
N LYS A 5 -18.47 14.47 -3.77
CA LYS A 5 -17.33 14.38 -4.69
C LYS A 5 -16.93 12.92 -4.86
N LYS A 6 -17.48 12.25 -5.87
CA LYS A 6 -17.16 10.86 -6.18
C LYS A 6 -15.82 10.79 -6.90
N PHE A 7 -14.84 10.16 -6.27
CA PHE A 7 -13.56 9.84 -6.88
C PHE A 7 -13.63 8.46 -7.57
N PRO A 8 -13.45 8.36 -8.90
CA PRO A 8 -13.30 7.08 -9.58
C PRO A 8 -12.15 6.25 -8.96
N SER A 9 -12.27 4.92 -8.95
CA SER A 9 -11.29 4.04 -8.29
C SER A 9 -9.87 4.27 -8.79
N ASN A 10 -9.68 4.38 -10.10
CA ASN A 10 -8.35 4.53 -10.69
C ASN A 10 -7.70 5.86 -10.31
N GLN A 11 -8.49 6.94 -10.23
CA GLN A 11 -7.99 8.24 -9.81
C GLN A 11 -7.59 8.23 -8.34
N ARG A 12 -8.40 7.59 -7.48
CA ARG A 12 -8.11 7.44 -6.06
C ARG A 12 -6.85 6.60 -5.81
N ILE A 13 -6.70 5.47 -6.51
CA ILE A 13 -5.52 4.61 -6.42
C ILE A 13 -4.26 5.35 -6.86
N LEU A 14 -4.31 6.07 -8.00
CA LEU A 14 -3.18 6.85 -8.49
C LEU A 14 -2.77 7.94 -7.50
N ASP A 15 -3.74 8.70 -6.97
CA ASP A 15 -3.50 9.75 -5.97
C ASP A 15 -2.85 9.18 -4.69
N LEU A 16 -3.35 8.05 -4.19
CA LEU A 16 -2.77 7.35 -3.04
C LEU A 16 -1.32 6.94 -3.26
N VAL A 17 -1.02 6.38 -4.43
CA VAL A 17 0.36 5.99 -4.79
C VAL A 17 1.27 7.21 -4.82
N LEU A 18 0.85 8.30 -5.48
CA LEU A 18 1.66 9.53 -5.57
C LEU A 18 1.92 10.15 -4.19
N ARG A 19 0.91 10.19 -3.32
CA ARG A 19 1.04 10.67 -1.94
C ARG A 19 2.02 9.83 -1.14
N MET A 20 1.90 8.50 -1.21
CA MET A 20 2.82 7.59 -0.53
C MET A 20 4.25 7.67 -1.08
N LEU A 21 4.43 7.90 -2.38
CA LEU A 21 5.75 8.13 -2.99
C LEU A 21 6.37 9.47 -2.57
N ASN A 22 5.54 10.48 -2.25
CA ASN A 22 5.98 11.73 -1.64
C ASN A 22 6.26 11.62 -0.12
N GLY A 23 6.24 10.39 0.42
CA GLY A 23 6.53 10.12 1.83
C GLY A 23 5.33 10.27 2.76
N GLU A 24 4.12 10.44 2.24
CA GLU A 24 2.93 10.52 3.08
C GLU A 24 2.55 9.13 3.64
N ILE A 25 2.23 9.10 4.92
CA ILE A 25 1.67 7.92 5.59
C ILE A 25 0.13 7.99 5.49
N ILE A 26 -0.47 6.96 4.92
CA ILE A 26 -1.93 6.89 4.74
C ILE A 26 -2.53 5.98 5.82
N THR A 27 -3.60 6.45 6.44
CA THR A 27 -4.45 5.65 7.34
C THR A 27 -5.87 5.58 6.79
N PHE A 28 -6.70 4.70 7.35
CA PHE A 28 -8.12 4.68 6.98
C PHE A 28 -8.79 6.02 7.30
N ALA A 29 -8.44 6.65 8.43
CA ALA A 29 -8.99 7.94 8.83
C ALA A 29 -8.64 9.05 7.83
N THR A 30 -7.36 9.17 7.42
CA THR A 30 -6.93 10.20 6.45
C THR A 30 -7.50 9.93 5.05
N TRP A 31 -7.60 8.67 4.65
CA TRP A 31 -8.28 8.26 3.42
C TRP A 31 -9.77 8.64 3.44
N LYS A 32 -10.50 8.29 4.51
CA LYS A 32 -11.95 8.51 4.62
C LYS A 32 -12.30 10.00 4.64
N ALA A 33 -11.51 10.81 5.34
CA ALA A 33 -11.67 12.25 5.40
C ALA A 33 -11.48 12.91 4.03
N TYR A 34 -10.53 12.40 3.24
CA TYR A 34 -10.17 13.00 1.95
C TYR A 34 -11.09 12.57 0.80
N TYR A 35 -11.50 11.30 0.74
CA TYR A 35 -12.32 10.77 -0.35
C TYR A 35 -13.82 10.65 -0.02
N HIS A 36 -14.25 11.13 1.15
CA HIS A 36 -15.64 11.10 1.65
C HIS A 36 -16.27 9.69 1.59
N GLY A 37 -15.96 8.88 2.59
CA GLY A 37 -16.47 7.51 2.65
C GLY A 37 -17.87 7.39 3.27
N ASN A 38 -18.83 7.01 2.42
CA ASN A 38 -20.13 6.40 2.77
C ASN A 38 -20.00 5.15 3.69
N ASP A 39 -21.11 4.48 4.00
CA ASP A 39 -21.14 3.28 4.87
C ASP A 39 -20.24 2.11 4.38
N HIS A 40 -19.76 2.15 3.13
CA HIS A 40 -18.85 1.16 2.54
C HIS A 40 -17.38 1.62 2.46
N ALA A 41 -17.01 2.68 3.18
CA ALA A 41 -15.67 3.26 3.23
C ALA A 41 -14.57 2.21 3.50
N LYS A 42 -14.75 1.39 4.54
CA LYS A 42 -13.70 0.44 5.00
C LYS A 42 -13.38 -0.62 3.95
N ARG A 43 -14.41 -1.16 3.29
CA ARG A 43 -14.25 -2.17 2.23
C ARG A 43 -13.57 -1.58 0.99
N THR A 44 -13.95 -0.35 0.63
CA THR A 44 -13.33 0.37 -0.49
C THR A 44 -11.86 0.67 -0.21
N PHE A 45 -11.53 1.13 1.00
CA PHE A 45 -10.15 1.34 1.41
C PHE A 45 -9.31 0.06 1.35
N GLN A 46 -9.83 -1.05 1.90
CA GLN A 46 -9.15 -2.35 1.84
C GLN A 46 -8.90 -2.80 0.40
N ARG A 47 -9.88 -2.61 -0.48
CA ARG A 47 -9.74 -2.90 -1.91
C ARG A 47 -8.66 -2.05 -2.57
N ASP A 48 -8.62 -0.74 -2.30
CA ASP A 48 -7.58 0.13 -2.85
C ASP A 48 -6.17 -0.34 -2.43
N MET A 49 -5.98 -0.70 -1.15
CA MET A 49 -4.68 -1.21 -0.66
C MET A 49 -4.30 -2.54 -1.34
N GLN A 50 -5.27 -3.42 -1.61
CA GLN A 50 -5.04 -4.67 -2.35
C GLN A 50 -4.67 -4.40 -3.81
N ASP A 51 -5.38 -3.49 -4.49
CA ASP A 51 -5.13 -3.14 -5.88
C ASP A 51 -3.73 -2.52 -6.05
N ILE A 52 -3.31 -1.65 -5.12
CA ILE A 52 -1.94 -1.10 -5.07
C ILE A 52 -0.92 -2.23 -4.88
N THR A 53 -1.15 -3.14 -3.93
CA THR A 53 -0.25 -4.28 -3.68
C THR A 53 -0.10 -5.16 -4.93
N HIS A 54 -1.20 -5.46 -5.62
CA HIS A 54 -1.18 -6.25 -6.84
C HIS A 54 -0.46 -5.52 -7.99
N ALA A 55 -0.67 -4.21 -8.14
CA ALA A 55 0.00 -3.42 -9.17
C ALA A 55 1.52 -3.40 -8.97
N LEU A 56 1.98 -3.22 -7.73
CA LEU A 56 3.41 -3.24 -7.40
C LEU A 56 4.04 -4.63 -7.67
N LYS A 57 3.34 -5.71 -7.34
CA LYS A 57 3.79 -7.08 -7.64
C LYS A 57 3.86 -7.36 -9.14
N LYS A 58 2.79 -7.02 -9.88
CA LYS A 58 2.67 -7.29 -11.32
C LYS A 58 3.73 -6.55 -12.15
N THR A 59 4.17 -5.38 -11.69
CA THR A 59 5.14 -4.55 -12.40
C THR A 59 6.59 -4.89 -12.09
N ASN A 60 6.86 -5.93 -11.26
CA ASN A 60 8.20 -6.22 -10.74
C ASN A 60 8.88 -4.98 -10.12
N SER A 61 8.07 -4.08 -9.58
CA SER A 61 8.52 -2.84 -8.98
C SER A 61 9.41 -3.16 -7.76
N LYS A 62 10.47 -2.38 -7.56
CA LYS A 62 11.29 -2.46 -6.33
C LYS A 62 10.52 -1.92 -5.12
N GLN A 63 9.39 -1.25 -5.33
CA GLN A 63 8.57 -0.69 -4.27
C GLN A 63 7.63 -1.75 -3.67
N ARG A 64 7.30 -1.57 -2.38
CA ARG A 64 6.38 -2.41 -1.62
C ARG A 64 5.46 -1.54 -0.79
N LEU A 65 4.17 -1.89 -0.77
CA LEU A 65 3.24 -1.35 0.20
C LEU A 65 3.49 -2.05 1.54
N VAL A 66 3.94 -1.30 2.54
CA VAL A 66 4.14 -1.81 3.89
C VAL A 66 2.98 -1.36 4.74
N ARG A 67 2.43 -2.32 5.49
CA ARG A 67 1.45 -2.10 6.53
C ARG A 67 2.20 -2.08 7.87
N LYS A 68 2.29 -0.92 8.50
CA LYS A 68 2.79 -0.82 9.88
C LYS A 68 1.60 -1.00 10.82
N HIS A 69 1.70 -2.01 11.65
CA HIS A 69 0.72 -2.27 12.70
C HIS A 69 1.45 -2.05 14.01
N ASP A 70 0.92 -1.17 14.87
CA ASP A 70 1.33 -1.19 16.27
C ASP A 70 0.90 -2.56 16.81
N GLU A 71 1.83 -3.37 17.32
CA GLU A 71 1.63 -4.79 17.67
C GLU A 71 0.48 -5.04 18.67
N LEU A 72 -0.10 -3.98 19.23
CA LEU A 72 -1.10 -4.04 20.28
C LEU A 72 -2.56 -4.02 19.84
N ARG A 73 -2.95 -3.69 18.60
CA ARG A 73 -4.39 -3.53 18.28
C ARG A 73 -4.83 -3.91 16.86
N SER A 74 -5.45 -5.07 16.75
CA SER A 74 -6.13 -5.59 15.56
C SER A 74 -7.14 -4.58 14.98
N GLU A 75 -6.98 -4.24 13.69
CA GLU A 75 -7.99 -3.59 12.82
C GLU A 75 -8.35 -2.12 13.10
N ASP A 76 -7.45 -1.35 13.70
CA ASP A 76 -7.75 0.05 14.04
C ASP A 76 -7.71 0.98 12.81
N GLU A 77 -8.51 2.05 12.85
CA GLU A 77 -8.54 3.13 11.85
C GLU A 77 -7.18 3.83 11.67
N ARG A 78 -6.27 3.55 12.61
CA ARG A 78 -4.87 4.01 12.71
C ARG A 78 -3.86 3.14 11.98
N THR A 79 -4.28 2.05 11.32
CA THR A 79 -3.35 1.24 10.52
C THR A 79 -2.65 2.13 9.48
N GLU A 80 -1.31 2.14 9.51
CA GLU A 80 -0.49 2.98 8.66
C GLU A 80 -0.02 2.22 7.42
N TYR A 81 -0.14 2.88 6.27
CA TYR A 81 0.30 2.40 4.97
C TYR A 81 1.29 3.38 4.35
N SER A 82 2.39 2.84 3.84
CA SER A 82 3.41 3.60 3.12
C SER A 82 4.02 2.74 2.03
N ILE A 83 4.43 3.37 0.92
CA ILE A 83 5.23 2.71 -0.11
C ILE A 83 6.70 2.93 0.21
N VAL A 84 7.46 1.85 0.32
CA VAL A 84 8.92 1.88 0.53
C VAL A 84 9.62 1.21 -0.65
N CYS A 85 10.85 1.61 -0.95
CA CYS A 85 11.73 0.79 -1.80
C CYS A 85 12.19 -0.41 -0.97
N ALA A 86 11.86 -1.62 -1.40
CA ALA A 86 12.56 -2.80 -0.89
C ALA A 86 14.02 -2.66 -1.32
N ALA A 87 14.93 -2.69 -0.34
CA ALA A 87 16.31 -3.01 -0.64
C ALA A 87 16.29 -4.37 -1.35
N VAL A 88 17.00 -4.46 -2.47
CA VAL A 88 17.17 -5.71 -3.20
C VAL A 88 17.79 -6.68 -2.20
N GLU A 89 17.10 -7.76 -1.84
CA GLU A 89 17.81 -8.92 -1.30
C GLU A 89 18.64 -9.45 -2.46
N ASP A 90 19.92 -9.06 -2.52
CA ASP A 90 20.94 -9.76 -3.27
C ASP A 90 21.10 -11.15 -2.64
N THR A 91 20.25 -12.09 -3.02
CA THR A 91 20.57 -13.52 -2.89
C THR A 91 20.93 -14.04 -4.27
N ASP A 92 22.12 -13.65 -4.71
CA ASP A 92 22.88 -14.37 -5.72
C ASP A 92 24.24 -14.71 -5.10
N VAL A 93 24.26 -15.77 -4.30
CA VAL A 93 25.46 -16.58 -4.10
C VAL A 93 25.03 -18.02 -4.28
N ASP A 94 25.09 -18.45 -5.53
CA ASP A 94 25.20 -19.85 -5.91
C ASP A 94 26.37 -20.47 -5.15
N GLN A 95 26.10 -21.08 -4.00
CA GLN A 95 27.07 -21.94 -3.30
C GLN A 95 27.06 -23.30 -3.99
N HIS A 96 27.72 -23.38 -5.14
CA HIS A 96 28.17 -24.65 -5.69
C HIS A 96 29.51 -25.01 -5.03
N PRO A 97 29.59 -25.98 -4.10
CA PRO A 97 30.89 -26.52 -3.73
C PRO A 97 31.38 -27.38 -4.91
N GLN A 98 32.40 -26.88 -5.61
CA GLN A 98 33.24 -27.74 -6.45
C GLN A 98 33.93 -28.74 -5.52
N ASN A 99 33.40 -29.95 -5.42
CA ASN A 99 34.11 -31.03 -4.76
C ASN A 99 35.04 -31.67 -5.78
N ILE A 100 36.30 -31.24 -5.73
CA ILE A 100 37.43 -31.88 -6.37
C ILE A 100 38.00 -32.85 -5.34
N GLY A 101 37.88 -34.15 -5.59
CA GLY A 101 38.41 -35.22 -4.74
C GLY A 101 38.00 -36.58 -5.23
#